data_AF-A0A922HVT3-F1
#
_entry.id   AF-A0A922HVT3-F1
#
_cell.length_a   1.000
_cell.length_b   1.000
_cell.length_c   1.000
_cell.angle_alpha   90.00
_cell.angle_beta   90.00
_cell.angle_gamma   90.00
#
_symmetry.space_group_name_H-M   'P 1'
#
loop_
_entity.id
_entity.type
_entity.pdbx_description
1 polymer ?
#
loop_
_entity_poly.entity_id
_entity_poly.type
_entity_poly.pdbx_seq_one_letter_code
_entity_poly.pdbx_strand_id
1 'polypeptide(L)'
;MVFDRIFGTYQAEEEKIVFGTTEKPYETFDTITLHFYYYYDSVWKKFKSMNSFGDKMKALFYGPGWAPGKPRTGLLSDIPPVDIHAPIELLSLQWVSILSPIIHWSVIHR
;
A
#
# COMPACT_ATOMS: atom_id res chain seq x y z
N MET A 1 7.85 -4.72 -20.91
CA MET A 1 8.70 -3.52 -20.70
C MET A 1 9.76 -3.44 -21.81
N VAL A 2 10.57 -2.38 -21.92
CA VAL A 2 11.64 -2.29 -22.95
C VAL A 2 12.73 -3.34 -22.71
N PHE A 3 13.02 -3.63 -21.45
CA PHE A 3 14.00 -4.63 -21.02
C PHE A 3 13.66 -6.04 -21.53
N ASP A 4 12.41 -6.50 -21.37
CA ASP A 4 11.99 -7.83 -21.85
C ASP A 4 12.03 -7.94 -23.38
N ARG A 5 11.90 -6.82 -24.09
CA ARG A 5 12.06 -6.77 -25.56
C ARG A 5 13.52 -6.93 -25.97
N ILE A 6 14.46 -6.45 -25.16
CA ILE A 6 15.91 -6.61 -25.39
C ILE A 6 16.32 -8.06 -25.19
N PHE A 7 15.74 -8.76 -24.23
CA PHE A 7 16.05 -10.17 -23.93
C PHE A 7 15.14 -11.19 -24.64
N GLY A 8 14.19 -10.73 -25.46
CA GLY A 8 13.26 -11.60 -26.20
C GLY A 8 12.25 -12.36 -25.32
N THR A 9 12.16 -12.02 -24.04
CA THR A 9 11.23 -12.63 -23.06
C THR A 9 9.94 -11.82 -22.92
N TYR A 10 9.68 -10.89 -23.85
CA TYR A 10 8.50 -10.05 -23.81
C TYR A 10 7.23 -10.88 -24.07
N GLN A 11 6.40 -10.98 -23.05
CA GLN A 11 5.04 -11.51 -23.15
C GLN A 11 4.06 -10.37 -22.92
N ALA A 12 3.07 -10.24 -23.80
CA ALA A 12 1.98 -9.30 -23.59
C ALA A 12 1.12 -9.76 -22.41
N GLU A 13 0.81 -8.84 -21.49
CA GLU A 13 -0.09 -9.12 -20.38
C GLU A 13 -1.53 -9.18 -20.93
N GLU A 14 -2.07 -10.39 -21.08
CA GLU A 14 -3.45 -10.62 -21.54
C GLU A 14 -4.48 -10.53 -20.41
N GLU A 15 -4.03 -10.71 -19.16
CA GLU A 15 -4.87 -10.72 -17.97
C GLU A 15 -4.77 -9.41 -17.18
N LYS A 16 -5.91 -8.96 -16.65
CA LYS A 16 -5.99 -7.78 -15.79
C LYS A 16 -5.33 -8.10 -14.44
N ILE A 17 -4.19 -7.48 -14.18
CA ILE A 17 -3.44 -7.70 -12.93
C ILE A 17 -4.23 -7.10 -11.76
N VAL A 18 -4.59 -7.96 -10.80
CA VAL A 18 -5.16 -7.54 -9.51
C VAL A 18 -4.02 -7.47 -8.51
N PHE A 19 -3.61 -6.26 -8.14
CA PHE A 19 -2.62 -6.06 -7.11
C PHE A 19 -3.26 -6.30 -5.73
N GLY A 20 -2.68 -7.19 -4.94
CA GLY A 20 -3.12 -7.48 -3.57
C GLY A 20 -2.84 -6.35 -2.57
N THR A 21 -2.58 -5.13 -3.03
CA THR A 21 -2.28 -3.98 -2.17
C THR A 21 -3.59 -3.39 -1.67
N THR A 22 -3.98 -3.78 -0.45
CA THR A 22 -5.18 -3.28 0.24
C THR A 22 -5.02 -1.86 0.79
N GLU A 23 -3.83 -1.27 0.72
CA GLU A 23 -3.53 0.04 1.26
C GLU A 23 -3.70 1.14 0.21
N LYS A 24 -4.35 2.25 0.60
CA LYS A 24 -4.53 3.42 -0.27
C LYS A 24 -3.17 3.99 -0.69
N PRO A 25 -3.05 4.49 -1.93
CA PRO A 25 -1.84 5.20 -2.34
C PRO A 25 -1.60 6.39 -1.42
N TYR A 26 -0.40 6.47 -0.87
CA TYR A 26 0.01 7.54 0.04
C TYR A 26 0.17 8.85 -0.74
N GLU A 27 -0.37 9.95 -0.22
CA GLU A 27 -0.27 11.29 -0.84
C GLU A 27 1.11 11.94 -0.64
N THR A 28 2.12 11.19 -0.19
CA THR A 28 3.43 11.72 0.20
C THR A 28 4.55 10.98 -0.52
N PHE A 29 5.43 11.73 -1.19
CA PHE A 29 6.62 11.21 -1.89
C PHE A 29 7.90 11.27 -1.04
N ASP A 30 7.79 11.65 0.23
CA ASP A 30 8.93 11.64 1.15
C ASP A 30 9.34 10.21 1.49
N THR A 31 10.54 9.83 1.05
CA THR A 31 11.05 8.45 1.16
C THR A 31 11.23 8.01 2.60
N ILE A 32 11.64 8.91 3.50
CA ILE A 32 11.86 8.59 4.92
C ILE A 32 10.51 8.33 5.57
N THR A 33 9.56 9.25 5.41
CA THR A 33 8.22 9.09 5.96
C THR A 33 7.57 7.82 5.44
N LEU A 34 7.66 7.52 4.14
CA LEU A 34 7.04 6.30 3.58
C LEU A 34 7.61 5.00 4.18
N HIS A 35 8.92 4.95 4.40
CA HIS A 35 9.56 3.76 5.01
C HIS A 35 9.19 3.59 6.49
N PHE A 36 9.09 4.68 7.23
CA PHE A 36 8.91 4.63 8.68
C PHE A 36 7.45 4.76 9.12
N TYR A 37 6.55 5.27 8.29
CA TYR A 37 5.14 5.50 8.61
C TYR A 37 4.45 4.20 9.06
N TYR A 38 4.63 3.13 8.29
CA TYR A 38 4.08 1.82 8.62
C TYR A 38 4.54 1.32 9.99
N TYR A 39 5.83 1.51 10.29
CA TYR A 39 6.41 1.12 11.58
C TYR A 39 5.91 2.01 12.72
N TYR A 40 5.87 3.33 12.53
CA TYR A 40 5.47 4.27 13.57
C TYR A 40 3.99 4.21 13.89
N ASP A 41 3.12 4.04 12.90
CA ASP A 41 1.68 4.04 13.13
C ASP A 41 1.20 2.65 13.55
N SER A 42 1.45 1.63 12.72
CA SER A 42 0.87 0.30 12.93
C SER A 42 1.55 -0.46 14.05
N VAL A 43 2.90 -0.47 14.10
CA VAL A 43 3.64 -1.27 15.10
C VAL A 43 3.56 -0.61 16.47
N TRP A 44 3.68 0.71 16.56
CA TRP A 44 3.64 1.41 17.85
C TRP A 44 2.26 1.37 18.52
N LYS A 45 1.17 1.54 17.75
CA LYS A 45 -0.20 1.38 18.27
C LYS A 45 -0.42 -0.04 18.81
N LYS A 46 0.06 -1.03 18.07
CA LYS A 46 -0.04 -2.45 18.45
C LYS A 46 0.82 -2.78 19.67
N PHE A 47 2.00 -2.18 19.79
CA PHE A 47 2.84 -2.31 20.98
C PHE A 47 2.18 -1.71 22.24
N LYS A 48 1.51 -0.56 22.09
CA LYS A 48 0.78 0.09 23.19
C LYS A 48 -0.48 -0.67 23.63
N SER A 49 -1.15 -1.38 22.73
CA SER A 49 -2.37 -2.13 23.06
C SER A 49 -2.12 -3.43 23.83
N MET A 50 -0.87 -3.91 23.90
CA MET A 50 -0.53 -5.15 24.61
C MET A 50 -0.25 -4.90 26.10
N ASN A 51 -0.87 -5.69 26.98
CA ASN A 51 -0.69 -5.58 28.43
C ASN A 51 0.55 -6.36 28.94
N SER A 52 0.91 -7.47 28.30
CA SER A 52 2.01 -8.34 28.74
C SER A 52 3.34 -8.01 28.05
N PHE A 53 4.44 -8.02 28.82
CA PHE A 53 5.79 -7.74 28.30
C PHE A 53 6.21 -8.71 27.18
N GLY A 54 5.86 -9.99 27.31
CA GLY A 54 6.14 -10.99 26.27
C GLY A 54 5.42 -10.69 24.94
N ASP A 55 4.19 -10.20 25.01
CA ASP A 55 3.39 -9.89 23.82
C ASP A 55 3.79 -8.54 23.20
N LYS A 56 4.30 -7.61 24.01
CA LYS A 56 4.98 -6.40 23.53
C LYS A 56 6.20 -6.72 22.68
N MET A 57 7.05 -7.64 23.14
CA MET A 57 8.22 -8.08 22.38
C MET A 57 7.79 -8.81 21.10
N LYS A 58 6.82 -9.72 21.18
CA LYS A 58 6.28 -10.39 19.99
C LYS A 58 5.67 -9.40 18.99
N ALA A 59 5.00 -8.32 19.43
CA ALA A 59 4.47 -7.30 18.53
C ALA A 59 5.56 -6.57 17.72
N LEU A 60 6.79 -6.49 18.24
CA LEU A 60 7.93 -5.87 17.56
C LEU A 60 8.67 -6.86 16.63
N PHE A 61 8.82 -8.11 17.05
CA PHE A 61 9.58 -9.12 16.31
C PHE A 61 8.73 -9.95 15.34
N TYR A 62 7.41 -10.04 15.55
CA TYR A 62 6.52 -10.84 14.73
C TYR A 62 5.85 -9.96 13.67
N GLY A 63 5.49 -10.59 12.56
CA GLY A 63 4.94 -9.89 11.41
C GLY A 63 3.60 -9.22 11.71
N PRO A 64 3.13 -8.32 10.84
CA PRO A 64 1.93 -7.53 11.06
C PRO A 64 0.64 -8.34 11.20
N GLY A 65 0.61 -9.58 10.68
CA GLY A 65 -0.51 -10.51 10.86
C GLY A 65 -0.60 -11.16 12.25
N TRP A 66 0.42 -11.03 13.10
CA TRP A 66 0.43 -11.68 14.42
C TRP A 66 -0.51 -10.99 15.44
N ALA A 67 -1.17 -11.75 16.30
CA ALA A 67 -1.95 -11.26 17.43
C ALA A 67 -1.83 -12.23 18.61
N PRO A 68 -2.15 -11.81 19.86
CA PRO A 68 -2.20 -12.73 20.99
C PRO A 68 -3.08 -13.95 20.69
N GLY A 69 -2.53 -15.15 20.84
CA GLY A 69 -3.21 -16.41 20.51
C GLY A 69 -3.14 -16.83 19.03
N LYS A 70 -2.58 -16.02 18.13
CA LYS A 70 -2.34 -16.38 16.72
C LYS A 70 -0.89 -16.84 16.49
N PRO A 71 -0.65 -17.71 15.49
CA PRO A 71 0.70 -18.10 15.09
C PRO A 71 1.49 -16.90 14.56
N ARG A 72 2.82 -17.00 14.55
CA ARG A 72 3.77 -15.92 14.21
C ARG A 72 3.46 -15.20 12.89
N THR A 73 2.88 -15.90 11.92
CA THR A 73 2.58 -15.39 10.57
C THR A 73 1.14 -14.89 10.42
N GLY A 74 0.33 -14.91 11.48
CA GLY A 74 -1.11 -14.66 11.39
C GLY A 74 -1.89 -15.87 10.84
N LEU A 75 -3.20 -15.73 10.69
CA LEU A 75 -4.06 -16.77 10.11
C LEU A 75 -4.44 -16.39 8.68
N LEU A 76 -4.43 -17.37 7.77
CA LEU A 76 -4.90 -17.15 6.39
C LEU A 76 -6.38 -16.73 6.34
N SER A 77 -7.17 -17.12 7.34
CA SER A 77 -8.57 -16.70 7.47
C SER A 77 -8.76 -15.20 7.72
N ASP A 78 -7.72 -14.49 8.14
CA ASP A 78 -7.78 -13.04 8.38
C ASP A 78 -7.60 -12.24 7.09
N ILE A 79 -7.22 -12.89 5.98
CA ILE A 79 -7.02 -12.23 4.70
C ILE A 79 -8.40 -12.00 4.07
N PRO A 80 -8.80 -10.75 3.78
CA PRO A 80 -10.08 -10.49 3.15
C PRO A 80 -10.15 -11.19 1.77
N PRO A 81 -11.33 -11.69 1.37
CA PRO A 81 -11.47 -12.29 0.05
C PRO A 81 -11.17 -11.24 -1.03
N VAL A 82 -10.24 -11.57 -1.93
CA VAL A 82 -9.90 -10.72 -3.07
C VAL A 82 -10.94 -10.96 -4.15
N ASP A 83 -11.76 -9.96 -4.43
CA ASP A 83 -12.64 -9.98 -5.60
C ASP A 83 -11.83 -9.59 -6.84
N ILE A 84 -11.54 -10.58 -7.68
CA ILE A 84 -10.81 -10.40 -8.95
C ILE A 84 -11.59 -9.55 -9.97
N HIS A 85 -12.90 -9.36 -9.77
CA HIS A 85 -13.77 -8.58 -10.64
C HIS A 85 -14.10 -7.21 -10.09
N ALA A 86 -13.68 -6.89 -8.85
CA ALA A 86 -13.92 -5.58 -8.29
C ALA A 86 -13.35 -4.50 -9.23
N PRO A 87 -14.13 -3.48 -9.59
CA PRO A 87 -13.61 -2.38 -10.39
C PRO A 87 -12.45 -1.76 -9.62
N ILE A 88 -11.28 -1.71 -10.25
CA ILE A 88 -10.17 -0.92 -9.74
C ILE A 88 -10.73 0.50 -9.61
N GLU A 89 -10.88 1.02 -8.39
CA GLU A 89 -11.02 2.46 -8.17
C GLU A 89 -9.68 3.09 -8.56
N LEU A 90 -9.46 3.19 -9.87
CA LEU A 90 -8.48 4.09 -10.45
C LEU A 90 -9.00 5.45 -10.02
N LEU A 91 -8.46 5.97 -8.90
CA LEU A 91 -8.72 7.30 -8.39
C LEU A 91 -8.85 8.23 -9.59
N SER A 92 -10.08 8.60 -9.94
CA SER A 92 -10.34 9.17 -11.26
C SER A 92 -9.67 10.54 -11.27
N LEU A 93 -8.53 10.61 -11.96
CA LEU A 93 -7.73 11.81 -12.17
C LEU A 93 -8.48 12.90 -12.96
N GLN A 94 -9.80 12.81 -13.12
CA GLN A 94 -10.64 13.81 -13.78
C GLN A 94 -10.46 15.19 -13.14
N TRP A 95 -10.29 15.27 -11.82
CA TRP A 95 -10.07 16.55 -11.13
C TRP A 95 -8.70 17.17 -11.45
N VAL A 96 -7.66 16.35 -11.64
CA VAL A 96 -6.30 16.82 -11.99
C VAL A 96 -6.27 17.40 -13.41
N SER A 97 -7.03 16.81 -14.35
CA SER A 97 -7.17 17.36 -15.71
C SER A 97 -7.93 18.69 -15.75
N ILE A 98 -8.89 18.92 -14.84
CA ILE A 98 -9.66 20.17 -14.80
C ILE A 98 -8.86 21.30 -14.16
N LEU A 99 -8.07 21.01 -13.14
CA LEU A 99 -7.35 22.04 -12.36
C LEU A 99 -6.00 22.45 -12.95
N SER A 100 -5.36 21.57 -13.74
CA SER A 100 -4.07 21.85 -14.39
C SER A 100 -4.05 23.14 -15.25
N PRO A 101 -5.00 23.40 -16.17
CA PRO A 101 -5.00 24.62 -16.97
C PRO A 101 -5.29 25.89 -16.14
N ILE A 102 -6.08 25.78 -15.06
CA ILE A 102 -6.41 26.92 -14.19
C ILE A 102 -5.16 27.39 -13.45
N ILE A 103 -4.40 26.45 -12.88
CA ILE A 103 -3.14 26.75 -12.17
C ILE A 103 -2.10 27.31 -13.15
N HIS A 104 -2.01 26.75 -14.36
CA HIS A 104 -1.10 27.26 -15.40
C HIS A 104 -1.43 28.68 -15.84
N TRP A 105 -2.72 29.02 -15.99
CA TRP A 105 -3.15 30.38 -16.35
C TRP A 105 -2.77 31.40 -15.27
N SER A 106 -3.03 31.09 -13.99
CA SER A 106 -2.77 32.00 -12.86
C SER A 106 -1.28 32.30 -12.62
N VAL A 107 -0.36 31.44 -13.07
CA VAL A 107 1.10 31.64 -12.92
C VAL A 107 1.69 32.44 -14.09
N ILE A 108 1.11 32.34 -15.29
CA ILE A 108 1.63 33.00 -16.50
C ILE A 108 1.12 34.43 -16.67
N HIS A 109 -0.05 34.77 -16.10
CA HIS A 109 -0.67 36.10 -16.25
C HIS A 109 -0.48 36.98 -15.01
N ARG A 110 0.67 36.89 -14.35
CA ARG A 110 1.06 37.79 -13.25
C ARG A 110 2.27 38.62 -13.63
#